data_AF-K7EPK9-F1
#
_entry.id   AF-K7EPK9-F1
#
_cell.length_a   1.000
_cell.length_b   1.000
_cell.length_c   1.000
_cell.angle_alpha   90.00
_cell.angle_beta   90.00
_cell.angle_gamma   90.00
#
_symmetry.space_group_name_H-M   'P 1'
#
loop_
_entity.id
_entity.type
_entity.pdbx_description
1 polymer ?
#
loop_
_entity_poly.entity_id
_entity_poly.type
_entity_poly.pdbx_seq_one_letter_code
_entity_poly.pdbx_strand_id
1 'polypeptide(L)' 'MILQFISRESSLILAVTPANMDLANSDALKLAKEVDPQGLRTIGVITKLD' A
#
# COMPACT_ATOMS: atom_id res chain seq x y z
N MET A 1 -12.82 8.35 -4.28
CA MET A 1 -11.63 8.53 -5.14
C MET A 1 -10.38 8.49 -4.27
N ILE A 2 -9.80 7.30 -4.07
CA ILE A 2 -8.56 7.14 -3.25
C ILE A 2 -7.34 7.58 -4.06
N LEU A 3 -7.33 7.29 -5.37
CA LEU A 3 -6.31 7.68 -6.34
C LEU A 3 -5.95 9.17 -6.25
N GLN A 4 -6.94 10.05 -6.11
CA GLN A 4 -6.71 11.49 -6.04
C GLN A 4 -5.90 11.95 -4.81
N PHE A 5 -5.91 11.15 -3.74
CA PHE A 5 -5.10 11.41 -2.54
C PHE A 5 -3.70 10.79 -2.67
N ILE A 6 -3.62 9.52 -3.09
CA ILE A 6 -2.35 8.79 -3.21
C ILE A 6 -1.51 9.22 -4.43
N SER A 7 -2.10 9.89 -5.42
CA SER A 7 -1.36 10.47 -6.54
C SER A 7 -0.59 11.74 -6.15
N ARG A 8 -0.89 12.38 -5.01
CA ARG A 8 -0.15 13.57 -4.58
C ARG A 8 1.26 13.19 -4.13
N GLU A 9 2.27 13.91 -4.60
CA GLU A 9 3.68 13.67 -4.26
C GLU A 9 3.97 13.76 -2.75
N SER A 10 3.24 14.61 -2.02
CA SER A 10 3.34 14.75 -0.57
C SER A 10 2.56 13.72 0.26
N SER A 11 1.92 12.74 -0.38
CA SER A 11 1.17 11.69 0.32
C SER A 11 2.05 10.48 0.61
N LEU A 12 1.93 9.95 1.84
CA LEU A 12 2.50 8.67 2.26
C LEU A 12 1.43 7.59 2.14
N ILE A 13 1.77 6.48 1.49
CA ILE A 13 0.86 5.35 1.28
C ILE A 13 1.16 4.30 2.35
N LEU A 14 0.20 4.05 3.24
CA LEU A 14 0.29 2.94 4.19
C LEU A 14 -0.49 1.74 3.64
N ALA A 15 0.24 0.75 3.13
CA ALA A 15 -0.33 -0.49 2.62
C ALA A 15 -0.53 -1.48 3.77
N VAL A 16 -1.69 -1.41 4.41
CA VAL A 16 -2.05 -2.32 5.51
C VAL A 16 -2.52 -3.66 4.93
N THR A 17 -1.78 -4.73 5.24
CA THR A 17 -2.12 -6.10 4.83
C THR A 17 -2.20 -6.98 6.07
N PRO A 18 -3.25 -7.80 6.24
CA PRO A 18 -3.29 -8.76 7.34
C PRO A 18 -2.35 -9.95 7.05
N ALA A 19 -1.70 -10.51 8.07
CA ALA A 19 -0.68 -11.55 7.92
C ALA A 19 -1.26 -12.90 7.47
N ASN A 20 -2.58 -13.07 7.64
CA ASN A 20 -3.31 -14.23 7.14
C ASN A 20 -3.55 -14.20 5.62
N MET A 21 -3.24 -13.09 4.94
CA MET A 21 -3.48 -12.88 3.52
C MET A 21 -2.16 -12.65 2.80
N ASP A 22 -2.02 -13.27 1.63
CA ASP A 22 -0.79 -13.15 0.85
C ASP A 22 -0.50 -11.71 0.44
N LEU A 23 0.71 -11.24 0.75
CA LEU A 23 1.18 -9.89 0.40
C LEU A 23 1.15 -9.63 -1.12
N ALA A 24 1.33 -10.67 -1.93
CA ALA A 24 1.26 -10.59 -3.39
C ALA A 24 -0.15 -10.35 -3.94
N ASN A 25 -1.19 -10.71 -3.18
CA ASN A 25 -2.60 -10.49 -3.51
C ASN A 25 -3.21 -9.30 -2.77
N SER A 26 -2.40 -8.50 -2.08
CA SER A 26 -2.88 -7.32 -1.37
C SER A 26 -3.24 -6.20 -2.36
N ASP A 27 -4.53 -5.84 -2.40
CA ASP A 27 -5.03 -4.72 -3.22
C ASP A 27 -4.37 -3.39 -2.85
N ALA A 28 -4.06 -3.20 -1.56
CA ALA A 28 -3.39 -1.99 -1.07
C ALA A 28 -1.98 -1.87 -1.65
N LEU A 29 -1.23 -2.98 -1.70
CA LEU A 29 0.11 -3.01 -2.27
C LEU A 29 0.10 -2.87 -3.80
N LYS A 30 -0.92 -3.43 -4.44
CA LYS A 30 -1.11 -3.34 -5.89
C LYS A 30 -1.40 -1.91 -6.33
N LEU A 31 -2.33 -1.24 -5.65
CA LEU A 31 -2.63 0.18 -5.84
C LEU A 31 -1.43 1.07 -5.52
N ALA A 32 -0.70 0.78 -4.45
CA ALA A 32 0.51 1.51 -4.11
C ALA A 32 1.56 1.40 -5.22
N LYS A 33 1.78 0.21 -5.79
CA LYS A 33 2.69 0.00 -6.92
C LYS A 33 2.28 0.71 -8.21
N GLU A 34 0.98 0.90 -8.45
CA GLU A 34 0.50 1.64 -9.63
C GLU A 34 0.84 3.13 -9.55
N VAL A 35 0.84 3.73 -8.36
CA VAL A 35 1.16 5.16 -8.16
C VAL A 35 2.58 5.42 -7.69
N ASP A 36 3.24 4.42 -7.12
CA ASP A 36 4.61 4.45 -6.60
C ASP A 36 5.32 3.11 -6.86
N PRO A 37 5.74 2.85 -8.11
CA PRO A 37 6.45 1.63 -8.47
C PRO A 37 7.84 1.53 -7.84
N GLN A 38 8.42 2.66 -7.40
CA GLN A 38 9.73 2.68 -6.72
C GLN A 38 9.60 2.40 -5.21
N GLY A 39 8.40 2.50 -4.63
CA GLY A 39 8.17 2.27 -3.21
C GLY A 39 8.80 3.33 -2.29
N LEU A 40 9.14 4.51 -2.81
CA LEU A 40 9.81 5.57 -2.04
C LEU A 40 8.90 6.19 -0.97
N ARG A 41 7.58 6.12 -1.18
CA ARG A 41 6.56 6.72 -0.30
C ARG A 41 5.51 5.70 0.15
N THR A 42 5.82 4.41 0.02
CA THR A 42 4.94 3.30 0.37
C THR A 42 5.49 2.54 1.57
N ILE A 43 4.72 2.47 2.65
CA ILE A 43 5.04 1.71 3.86
C ILE A 43 4.11 0.51 3.95
N GLY A 44 4.67 -0.70 3.87
CA GLY A 44 3.92 -1.95 4.10
C GLY A 44 3.72 -2.18 5.59
N VAL A 45 2.47 -2.25 6.04
CA VAL A 45 2.12 -2.55 7.44
C VAL A 45 1.47 -3.91 7.49
N ILE A 46 2.09 -4.86 8.19
CA ILE A 46 1.53 -6.19 8.39
C ILE A 46 0.81 -6.22 9.74
N THR A 47 -0.46 -6.60 9.73
CA THR A 47 -1.34 -6.66 10.91
C THR A 47 -1.88 -8.06 11.13
N LYS A 48 -2.56 -8.35 12.24
CA LYS A 48 -3.15 -9.69 12.51
C LYS A 48 -2.12 -10.81 12.43
N LEU A 49 -1.03 -10.66 13.18
CA LEU A 49 0.06 -11.62 13.31
C LEU A 49 -0.16 -12.59 14.48
N ASP A 50 -1.37 -12.56 15.05
CA ASP A 50 -1.86 -13.47 16.10
C ASP A 50 -2.06 -14.91 15.61
#